data_AF-A0A9N9DQ54-F1
#
_entry.id   AF-A0A9N9DQ54-F1
#
_cell.length_a   1.000
_cell.length_b   1.000
_cell.length_c   1.000
_cell.angle_alpha   90.00
_cell.angle_beta   90.00
_cell.angle_gamma   90.00
#
_symmetry.space_group_name_H-M   'P 1'
#
loop_
_entity.id
_entity.type
_entity.pdbx_description
1 polymer ?
#
loop_
_entity_poly.entity_id
_entity_poly.type
_entity_poly.pdbx_seq_one_letter_code
_entity_poly.pdbx_strand_id
1 'polypeptide(L)'
;ALEPVILSDRELKKDILTDEDWNNLEQIAKFLILFKEVTIIMSGFTYPTISTVIPLYNLLIDHIEDTIDNINTLPSIKLAAEKCKEKILEYYNKTNNIYLFATILDSRLKLQYFKGKEWGDELIKTIQESFLSNYNTYYKSLNEITSNILYENENRSIISNKRNRLLGKTVRYCMCLKSWWTGPLNELNN
;
A
#
# COMPACT_ATOMS: atom_id res chain seq x y z
N ALA A 1 -12.74 -8.63 -44.01
CA ALA A 1 -13.50 -7.67 -44.85
C ALA A 1 -12.83 -6.29 -44.95
N LEU A 2 -12.07 -5.83 -43.94
CA LEU A 2 -11.34 -4.55 -43.97
C LEU A 2 -10.05 -4.56 -44.80
N GLU A 3 -9.31 -5.67 -44.85
CA GLU A 3 -8.04 -5.74 -45.60
C GLU A 3 -8.12 -5.39 -47.09
N PRO A 4 -9.09 -5.86 -47.90
CA PRO A 4 -9.13 -5.53 -49.32
C PRO A 4 -9.43 -4.05 -49.58
N VAL A 5 -10.13 -3.36 -48.67
CA VAL A 5 -10.46 -1.94 -48.78
C VAL A 5 -9.25 -1.06 -48.42
N ILE A 6 -8.46 -1.49 -47.43
CA ILE A 6 -7.24 -0.79 -46.98
C ILE A 6 -6.12 -0.92 -48.05
N LEU A 7 -6.05 -2.05 -48.75
CA LEU A 7 -5.05 -2.28 -49.81
C LEU A 7 -5.27 -1.45 -51.08
N SER A 8 -6.52 -1.05 -51.34
CA SER A 8 -6.91 -0.24 -52.51
C SER A 8 -6.62 1.26 -52.35
N ASP A 9 -6.50 1.75 -51.12
CA ASP A 9 -6.28 3.17 -50.85
C ASP A 9 -4.80 3.45 -50.56
N ARG A 10 -4.17 4.25 -51.42
CA ARG A 10 -2.70 4.44 -51.44
C ARG A 10 -2.19 5.21 -50.21
N GLU A 11 -3.07 5.98 -49.57
CA GLU A 11 -2.78 6.73 -48.34
C GLU A 11 -2.87 5.83 -47.10
N LEU A 12 -3.87 4.94 -47.03
CA LEU A 12 -4.08 4.02 -45.90
C LEU A 12 -3.00 2.93 -45.81
N LYS A 13 -2.30 2.65 -46.90
CA LYS A 13 -1.18 1.68 -46.94
C LYS A 13 0.00 2.08 -46.05
N LYS A 14 0.18 3.38 -45.77
CA LYS A 14 1.23 3.88 -44.87
C LYS A 14 0.92 3.65 -43.39
N ASP A 15 -0.36 3.45 -43.05
CA ASP A 15 -0.83 3.26 -41.68
C ASP A 15 -1.02 1.78 -41.32
N ILE A 16 -0.63 0.86 -42.22
CA ILE A 16 -0.64 -0.57 -41.94
C ILE A 16 0.54 -0.87 -41.00
N LEU A 17 0.21 -1.17 -39.74
CA LEU A 17 1.17 -1.63 -38.75
C LEU A 17 1.85 -2.90 -39.24
N THR A 18 3.17 -2.89 -39.24
CA THR A 18 3.96 -4.07 -39.55
C THR A 18 3.90 -5.08 -38.41
N ASP A 19 4.24 -6.34 -38.68
CA ASP A 19 4.32 -7.37 -37.62
C ASP A 19 5.33 -6.98 -36.52
N GLU A 20 6.37 -6.21 -36.87
CA GLU A 20 7.32 -5.64 -35.92
C GLU A 20 6.67 -4.58 -35.00
N ASP A 21 5.84 -3.70 -35.56
CA ASP A 21 5.09 -2.70 -34.78
C ASP A 21 4.10 -3.38 -33.82
N TRP A 22 3.44 -4.44 -34.26
CA TRP A 22 2.55 -5.24 -33.40
C TRP A 22 3.30 -5.91 -32.26
N ASN A 23 4.48 -6.48 -32.54
CA ASN A 23 5.33 -7.06 -31.50
C ASN A 23 5.82 -6.01 -30.50
N ASN A 24 6.14 -4.80 -30.96
CA ASN A 24 6.51 -3.68 -30.09
C ASN A 24 5.34 -3.25 -29.19
N LEU A 25 4.13 -3.12 -29.76
CA LEU A 25 2.92 -2.83 -29.01
C LEU A 25 2.59 -3.91 -27.98
N GLU A 26 2.80 -5.18 -28.32
CA GLU A 26 2.57 -6.29 -27.39
C GLU A 26 3.52 -6.21 -26.19
N GLN A 27 4.79 -5.86 -26.40
CA GLN A 27 5.74 -5.69 -25.30
C GLN A 27 5.39 -4.50 -24.40
N ILE A 28 4.94 -3.39 -24.98
CA ILE A 28 4.43 -2.24 -24.19
C ILE A 28 3.19 -2.66 -23.40
N ALA A 29 2.26 -3.38 -24.02
CA ALA A 29 1.07 -3.87 -23.34
C ALA A 29 1.44 -4.78 -22.15
N LYS A 30 2.39 -5.71 -22.34
CA LYS A 30 2.91 -6.59 -21.28
C LYS A 30 3.48 -5.79 -20.10
N PHE A 31 4.26 -4.76 -20.39
CA PHE A 31 4.78 -3.86 -19.36
C PHE A 31 3.66 -3.16 -18.56
N LEU A 32 2.59 -2.74 -19.22
CA LEU A 32 1.47 -2.00 -18.61
C LEU A 32 0.44 -2.88 -17.87
N ILE A 33 0.47 -4.21 -18.02
CA ILE A 33 -0.50 -5.10 -17.35
C ILE A 33 -0.48 -4.93 -15.83
N LEU A 34 0.71 -4.87 -15.22
CA LEU A 34 0.81 -4.73 -13.78
C LEU A 34 0.20 -3.41 -13.27
N PHE A 35 0.39 -2.31 -14.02
CA PHE A 35 -0.21 -1.01 -13.71
C PHE A 35 -1.74 -1.08 -13.72
N LYS A 36 -2.32 -1.79 -14.68
CA LYS A 36 -3.76 -2.03 -14.74
C LYS A 36 -4.24 -2.78 -13.50
N GLU A 37 -3.57 -3.86 -13.12
CA GLU A 37 -3.94 -4.67 -11.95
C GLU A 37 -3.88 -3.85 -10.66
N VAL A 38 -2.79 -3.11 -10.44
CA VAL A 38 -2.63 -2.22 -9.28
C VAL A 38 -3.74 -1.16 -9.24
N THR A 39 -4.08 -0.56 -10.39
CA THR A 39 -5.13 0.45 -10.49
C THR A 39 -6.51 -0.13 -10.16
N ILE A 40 -6.80 -1.36 -10.58
CA ILE A 40 -8.06 -2.04 -10.25
C ILE A 40 -8.16 -2.27 -8.73
N ILE A 41 -7.07 -2.72 -8.11
CA ILE A 41 -7.03 -2.94 -6.65
C ILE A 41 -7.27 -1.61 -5.91
N MET A 42 -6.68 -0.50 -6.37
CA MET A 42 -6.84 0.84 -5.80
C MET A 42 -8.17 1.52 -6.07
N SER A 43 -8.87 1.09 -7.11
CA SER A 43 -10.24 1.51 -7.38
C SER A 43 -11.27 0.73 -6.53
N GLY A 44 -10.83 -0.25 -5.74
CA GLY A 44 -11.67 -0.98 -4.81
C GLY A 44 -12.24 -0.08 -3.72
N PHE A 45 -13.54 -0.21 -3.45
CA PHE A 45 -14.25 0.59 -2.43
C PHE A 45 -14.83 -0.26 -1.30
N THR A 46 -14.80 -1.58 -1.43
CA THR A 46 -15.37 -2.52 -0.46
C THR A 46 -14.43 -2.85 0.70
N TYR A 47 -13.16 -2.48 0.59
CA TYR A 47 -12.12 -2.69 1.60
C TYR A 47 -11.22 -1.45 1.72
N PRO A 48 -10.56 -1.23 2.86
CA PRO A 48 -9.59 -0.15 3.02
C PRO A 48 -8.40 -0.37 2.06
N THR A 49 -8.23 0.55 1.11
CA THR A 49 -7.14 0.54 0.12
C THR A 49 -5.86 1.22 0.62
N ILE A 50 -6.00 2.10 1.62
CA ILE A 50 -4.90 2.92 2.13
C ILE A 50 -3.74 2.11 2.73
N SER A 51 -4.01 0.95 3.33
CA SER A 51 -2.95 0.09 3.88
C SER A 51 -2.14 -0.65 2.81
N THR A 52 -2.67 -0.76 1.60
CA THR A 52 -2.02 -1.45 0.48
C THR A 52 -1.23 -0.52 -0.43
N VAL A 53 -1.32 0.79 -0.23
CA VAL A 53 -0.63 1.80 -1.07
C VAL A 53 0.88 1.58 -1.09
N ILE A 54 1.52 1.47 0.09
CA ILE A 54 2.98 1.27 0.20
C ILE A 54 3.42 -0.05 -0.46
N PRO A 55 2.78 -1.20 -0.15
CA PRO A 55 3.08 -2.45 -0.87
C PRO A 55 2.96 -2.38 -2.39
N LEU A 56 1.91 -1.74 -2.90
CA LEU A 56 1.68 -1.66 -4.33
C LEU A 56 2.67 -0.73 -5.04
N TYR A 57 3.09 0.36 -4.39
CA TYR A 57 4.17 1.19 -4.90
C TYR A 57 5.48 0.41 -5.01
N ASN A 58 5.86 -0.33 -3.95
CA ASN A 58 7.07 -1.15 -3.99
C ASN A 58 6.98 -2.20 -5.10
N LEU A 59 5.83 -2.86 -5.26
CA LEU A 59 5.61 -3.83 -6.35
C LEU A 59 5.79 -3.22 -7.74
N LEU A 60 5.29 -2.00 -7.96
CA LEU A 60 5.48 -1.29 -9.23
C LEU A 60 6.93 -0.89 -9.46
N ILE A 61 7.64 -0.47 -8.41
CA ILE A 61 9.07 -0.12 -8.49
C ILE A 61 9.88 -1.37 -8.85
N ASP A 62 9.67 -2.49 -8.13
CA ASP A 62 10.33 -3.78 -8.40
C ASP A 62 10.14 -4.18 -9.88
N HIS A 63 8.90 -4.11 -10.40
CA HIS A 63 8.61 -4.43 -11.81
C HIS A 63 9.30 -3.52 -12.82
N ILE A 64 9.45 -2.23 -12.52
CA ILE A 64 10.16 -1.29 -13.38
C ILE A 64 11.66 -1.59 -13.38
N GLU A 65 12.24 -1.87 -12.21
CA GLU A 65 13.65 -2.22 -12.06
C GLU A 65 13.97 -3.53 -12.81
N ASP A 66 13.14 -4.56 -12.63
CA ASP A 66 13.24 -5.82 -13.37
C ASP A 66 13.15 -5.60 -14.90
N THR A 67 12.29 -4.67 -15.35
CA THR A 67 12.16 -4.34 -16.77
C THR A 67 13.41 -3.66 -17.33
N ILE A 68 14.04 -2.78 -16.54
CA ILE A 68 15.28 -2.06 -16.91
C ILE A 68 16.46 -3.04 -16.99
N ASP A 69 16.59 -3.92 -16.00
CA ASP A 69 17.69 -4.87 -15.88
C ASP A 69 17.60 -6.03 -16.89
N ASN A 70 16.39 -6.35 -17.38
CA ASN A 70 16.20 -7.40 -18.37
C ASN A 70 16.88 -7.06 -19.71
N ILE A 71 17.81 -7.91 -20.14
CA ILE A 71 18.61 -7.76 -21.37
C ILE A 71 17.74 -7.81 -22.64
N ASN A 72 16.64 -8.57 -22.60
CA ASN A 72 15.77 -8.78 -23.75
C ASN A 72 14.76 -7.66 -23.99
N THR A 73 14.65 -6.70 -23.06
CA THR A 73 13.74 -5.56 -23.19
C THR A 73 14.27 -4.58 -24.24
N LEU A 74 13.38 -4.10 -25.13
CA LEU A 74 13.76 -3.09 -26.12
C LEU A 74 14.33 -1.82 -25.48
N PRO A 75 15.35 -1.17 -26.09
CA PRO A 75 15.90 0.08 -25.59
C PRO A 75 14.87 1.20 -25.39
N SER A 76 13.88 1.28 -26.28
CA SER A 76 12.77 2.24 -26.18
C SER A 76 11.91 2.03 -24.93
N ILE A 77 11.65 0.76 -24.59
CA ILE A 77 10.88 0.39 -23.39
C ILE A 77 11.71 0.65 -22.13
N LYS A 78 13.02 0.38 -22.16
CA LYS A 78 13.92 0.72 -21.03
C LYS A 78 13.91 2.21 -20.73
N LEU A 79 14.05 3.05 -21.76
CA LEU A 79 13.99 4.50 -21.60
C LEU A 79 12.63 4.95 -21.04
N ALA A 80 11.53 4.36 -21.53
CA ALA A 80 10.20 4.63 -21.01
C ALA A 80 10.05 4.19 -19.54
N ALA A 81 10.62 3.04 -19.17
CA ALA A 81 10.63 2.51 -17.81
C ALA A 81 11.44 3.40 -16.86
N GLU A 82 12.59 3.93 -17.28
CA GLU A 82 13.36 4.92 -16.52
C GLU A 82 12.54 6.20 -16.24
N LYS A 83 11.85 6.73 -17.27
CA LYS A 83 10.94 7.87 -17.09
C LYS A 83 9.74 7.54 -16.20
N CYS A 84 9.25 6.31 -16.27
CA CYS A 84 8.21 5.84 -15.37
C CYS A 84 8.71 5.80 -13.90
N LYS A 85 9.93 5.29 -13.67
CA LYS A 85 10.57 5.25 -12.35
C LYS A 85 10.68 6.64 -11.74
N GLU A 86 11.21 7.62 -12.50
CA GLU A 86 11.29 9.02 -12.07
C GLU A 86 9.92 9.52 -11.58
N LYS A 87 8.86 9.24 -12.34
CA LYS A 87 7.51 9.71 -12.03
C LYS A 87 6.90 9.02 -10.80
N ILE A 88 7.08 7.70 -10.67
CA ILE A 88 6.57 6.95 -9.52
C ILE A 88 7.27 7.39 -8.24
N LEU A 89 8.59 7.54 -8.26
CA LEU A 89 9.35 8.00 -7.10
C LEU A 89 8.95 9.41 -6.68
N GLU A 90 8.64 10.30 -7.64
CA GLU A 90 8.11 11.63 -7.36
C GLU A 90 6.81 11.57 -6.52
N TYR A 91 5.87 10.69 -6.89
CA TYR A 91 4.62 10.52 -6.15
C TYR A 91 4.80 9.77 -4.83
N TYR A 92 5.69 8.78 -4.81
CA TYR A 92 6.00 8.02 -3.60
C TYR A 92 6.57 8.95 -2.51
N ASN A 93 7.46 9.88 -2.87
CA ASN A 93 8.03 10.86 -1.93
C ASN A 93 7.01 11.89 -1.42
N LYS A 94 5.86 12.05 -2.08
CA LYS A 94 4.75 12.88 -1.60
C LYS A 94 3.83 12.15 -0.63
N THR A 95 4.03 10.85 -0.41
CA THR A 95 3.23 10.09 0.56
C THR A 95 3.50 10.59 1.98
N ASN A 96 2.44 10.64 2.79
CA ASN A 96 2.50 11.05 4.19
C ASN A 96 2.65 9.81 5.12
N ASN A 97 3.10 10.03 6.35
CA ASN A 97 3.20 9.04 7.41
C ASN A 97 1.88 8.28 7.66
N ILE A 98 0.73 8.85 7.29
CA ILE A 98 -0.58 8.19 7.37
C ILE A 98 -0.60 6.87 6.58
N TYR A 99 0.02 6.81 5.39
CA TYR A 99 0.06 5.58 4.60
C TYR A 99 0.93 4.50 5.29
N LEU A 100 2.05 4.92 5.89
CA LEU A 100 2.91 4.04 6.68
C LEU A 100 2.16 3.51 7.90
N PHE A 101 1.44 4.38 8.63
CA PHE A 101 0.65 3.98 9.80
C PHE A 101 -0.49 3.03 9.42
N ALA A 102 -1.20 3.31 8.32
CA ALA A 102 -2.24 2.42 7.82
C ALA A 102 -1.68 1.03 7.47
N THR A 103 -0.48 0.98 6.89
CA THR A 103 0.23 -0.27 6.57
C THR A 103 0.60 -1.04 7.84
N ILE A 104 1.08 -0.34 8.88
CA ILE A 104 1.44 -0.94 10.18
C ILE A 104 0.21 -1.47 10.92
N LEU A 105 -0.90 -0.73 10.87
CA LEU A 105 -2.17 -1.12 11.49
C LEU A 105 -2.84 -2.30 10.78
N ASP A 106 -2.45 -2.60 9.53
CA ASP A 106 -2.93 -3.77 8.83
C ASP A 106 -2.32 -5.04 9.42
N SER A 107 -3.18 -5.85 10.04
CA SER A 107 -2.80 -7.12 10.67
C SER A 107 -2.09 -8.10 9.74
N ARG A 108 -2.23 -7.95 8.41
CA ARG A 108 -1.59 -8.83 7.41
C ARG A 108 -0.14 -8.45 7.12
N LEU A 109 0.22 -7.18 7.30
CA LEU A 109 1.53 -6.64 6.92
C LEU A 109 2.38 -6.37 8.16
N LYS A 110 1.86 -5.55 9.08
CA LYS A 110 2.52 -5.12 10.31
C LYS A 110 3.91 -4.52 10.04
N LEU A 111 4.71 -4.39 11.09
CA LEU A 111 6.12 -4.01 11.00
C LEU A 111 6.99 -5.09 10.32
N GLN A 112 6.50 -6.33 10.24
CA GLN A 112 7.22 -7.43 9.61
C GLN A 112 7.41 -7.23 8.12
N TYR A 113 6.44 -6.59 7.44
CA TYR A 113 6.54 -6.24 6.04
C TYR A 113 7.80 -5.39 5.75
N PHE A 114 8.05 -4.36 6.57
CA PHE A 114 9.21 -3.48 6.39
C PHE A 114 10.52 -4.19 6.71
N LYS A 115 10.55 -5.02 7.76
CA LYS A 115 11.73 -5.84 8.10
C LYS A 115 12.08 -6.84 7.01
N GLY A 116 11.08 -7.46 6.38
CA GLY A 116 11.27 -8.43 5.31
C GLY A 116 11.65 -7.84 3.95
N LYS A 117 11.52 -6.51 3.78
CA LYS A 117 11.90 -5.76 2.57
C LYS A 117 13.19 -4.97 2.75
N GLU A 118 14.00 -5.32 3.76
CA GLU A 118 15.31 -4.72 4.05
C GLU A 118 15.29 -3.20 4.22
N TRP A 119 14.17 -2.64 4.68
CA TRP A 119 14.16 -1.23 5.07
C TRP A 119 15.13 -1.05 6.25
N GLY A 120 16.01 -0.06 6.16
CA GLY A 120 17.03 0.17 7.19
C GLY A 120 16.41 0.22 8.59
N ASP A 121 17.00 -0.51 9.53
CA ASP A 121 16.45 -0.66 10.89
C ASP A 121 16.20 0.70 11.58
N GLU A 122 17.03 1.70 11.26
CA GLU A 122 16.87 3.08 11.72
C GLU A 122 15.56 3.71 11.24
N LEU A 123 15.22 3.54 9.96
CA LEU A 123 13.98 4.06 9.37
C LEU A 123 12.76 3.38 9.99
N ILE A 124 12.82 2.06 10.19
CA ILE A 124 11.74 1.30 10.84
C ILE A 124 11.51 1.84 12.27
N LYS A 125 12.60 2.11 13.00
CA LYS A 125 12.53 2.67 14.35
C LYS A 125 11.94 4.07 14.35
N THR A 126 12.35 4.95 13.45
CA THR A 126 11.77 6.31 13.31
C THR A 126 10.27 6.25 13.02
N ILE A 127 9.83 5.34 12.15
CA ILE A 127 8.40 5.18 11.85
C ILE A 127 7.63 4.70 13.08
N GLN A 128 8.19 3.75 13.84
CA GLN A 128 7.58 3.28 15.09
C GLN A 128 7.47 4.41 16.13
N GLU A 129 8.52 5.20 16.31
CA GLU A 129 8.53 6.33 17.24
C GLU A 129 7.55 7.42 16.84
N SER A 130 7.50 7.77 15.54
CA SER A 130 6.54 8.73 15.00
C SER A 130 5.09 8.26 15.17
N PHE A 131 4.83 6.98 14.91
CA PHE A 131 3.52 6.37 15.15
C PHE A 131 3.14 6.43 16.63
N LEU A 132 4.05 6.02 17.52
CA LEU A 132 3.79 5.98 18.96
C LEU A 132 3.57 7.38 19.54
N SER A 133 4.33 8.37 19.08
CA SER A 133 4.16 9.77 19.45
C SER A 133 2.76 10.27 19.07
N ASN A 134 2.35 10.06 17.81
CA ASN A 134 1.01 10.43 17.36
C ASN A 134 -0.09 9.67 18.11
N TYR A 135 0.07 8.36 18.32
CA TYR A 135 -0.87 7.56 19.09
C TYR A 135 -1.03 8.11 20.51
N ASN A 136 0.08 8.44 21.18
CA ASN A 136 0.02 8.99 22.53
C ASN A 136 -0.65 10.37 22.56
N THR A 137 -0.33 11.26 21.63
CA THR A 137 -0.95 12.60 21.56
C THR A 137 -2.48 12.51 21.41
N TYR A 138 -2.96 11.67 20.50
CA TYR A 138 -4.39 11.61 20.17
C TYR A 138 -5.19 10.63 21.02
N TYR A 139 -4.65 9.45 21.34
CA TYR A 139 -5.40 8.37 21.98
C TYR A 139 -5.10 8.19 23.47
N LYS A 140 -3.89 8.51 23.95
CA LYS A 140 -3.57 8.38 25.39
C LYS A 140 -4.33 9.44 26.21
N SER A 141 -4.35 10.68 25.73
CA SER A 141 -5.12 11.77 26.33
C SER A 141 -6.63 11.46 26.37
N LEU A 142 -7.17 10.89 25.29
CA LEU A 142 -8.56 10.41 25.26
C LEU A 142 -8.81 9.29 26.26
N ASN A 143 -7.91 8.31 26.39
CA ASN A 143 -8.11 7.22 27.36
C ASN A 143 -8.09 7.71 28.80
N GLU A 144 -7.26 8.70 29.15
CA GLU A 144 -7.24 9.31 30.50
C GLU A 144 -8.54 10.07 30.79
N ILE A 145 -9.06 10.83 29.82
CA ILE A 145 -10.36 11.50 29.92
C ILE A 145 -11.49 10.46 30.02
N THR A 146 -11.45 9.41 29.19
CA THR A 146 -12.50 8.37 29.17
C THR A 146 -12.47 7.55 30.45
N SER A 147 -11.29 7.23 31.00
CA SER A 147 -11.19 6.57 32.31
C SER A 147 -11.74 7.46 33.41
N ASN A 148 -11.42 8.76 33.41
CA ASN A 148 -11.94 9.70 34.43
C ASN A 148 -13.47 9.86 34.32
N ILE A 149 -14.00 9.95 33.10
CA ILE A 149 -15.45 9.95 32.84
C ILE A 149 -16.08 8.63 33.30
N LEU A 150 -15.44 7.47 33.05
CA LEU A 150 -15.97 6.17 33.48
C LEU A 150 -15.96 6.02 35.01
N TYR A 151 -14.92 6.49 35.70
CA TYR A 151 -14.83 6.50 37.16
C TYR A 151 -15.82 7.47 37.81
N GLU A 152 -16.03 8.67 37.25
CA GLU A 152 -17.09 9.59 37.71
C GLU A 152 -18.49 8.99 37.51
N ASN A 153 -18.63 8.20 36.46
CA ASN A 153 -19.88 7.58 36.07
C ASN A 153 -20.17 6.25 36.78
N GLU A 154 -19.20 5.56 37.40
CA GLU A 154 -19.44 4.36 38.22
C GLU A 154 -20.38 4.63 39.41
N ASN A 155 -20.49 5.90 39.85
CA ASN A 155 -21.43 6.35 40.89
C ASN A 155 -22.86 6.62 40.39
N ARG A 156 -23.14 6.44 39.09
CA ARG A 156 -24.50 6.33 38.55
C ARG A 156 -24.59 4.98 37.85
N SER A 157 -25.70 4.26 37.96
CA SER A 157 -25.84 2.98 37.25
C SER A 157 -25.83 3.20 35.72
N ILE A 158 -24.68 3.06 35.07
CA ILE A 158 -24.47 3.31 33.62
C ILE A 158 -24.89 2.10 32.77
N ILE A 159 -25.21 0.97 33.41
CA ILE A 159 -25.66 -0.25 32.73
C ILE A 159 -27.11 -0.07 32.27
N SER A 160 -27.31 0.68 31.20
CA SER A 160 -28.51 0.52 30.37
C SER A 160 -28.20 -0.52 29.29
N ASN A 161 -29.07 -1.50 29.14
CA ASN A 161 -28.95 -2.68 28.26
C ASN A 161 -28.80 -2.38 26.75
N LYS A 162 -28.60 -1.12 26.34
CA LYS A 162 -28.65 -0.64 24.96
C LYS A 162 -27.36 0.00 24.41
N ARG A 163 -26.28 0.15 25.19
CA ARG A 163 -25.03 0.72 24.66
C ARG A 163 -23.95 -0.35 24.41
N ASN A 164 -23.66 -0.56 23.13
CA ASN A 164 -22.52 -1.30 22.56
C ASN A 164 -22.02 -2.52 23.34
N ARG A 165 -22.73 -3.65 23.19
CA ARG A 165 -22.06 -4.95 23.21
C ARG A 165 -21.11 -4.98 22.01
N LEU A 166 -19.87 -4.52 22.19
CA LEU A 166 -18.78 -5.00 21.34
C LEU A 166 -18.80 -6.52 21.48
N LEU A 167 -19.17 -7.21 20.39
CA LEU A 167 -19.21 -8.66 20.36
C LEU A 167 -17.86 -9.19 20.85
N GLY A 168 -17.85 -10.31 21.58
CA GLY A 168 -16.64 -10.84 22.20
C GLY A 168 -15.46 -10.99 21.22
N LYS A 169 -15.73 -11.15 19.93
CA LYS A 169 -14.71 -11.13 18.86
C LYS A 169 -14.03 -9.76 18.73
N THR A 170 -14.76 -8.65 18.72
CA THR A 170 -14.21 -7.29 18.63
C THR A 170 -13.38 -6.93 19.86
N VAL A 171 -13.86 -7.27 21.05
CA VAL A 171 -13.09 -7.09 22.30
C VAL A 171 -11.83 -7.96 22.27
N ARG A 172 -11.94 -9.20 21.80
CA ARG A 172 -10.79 -10.10 21.60
C ARG A 172 -9.79 -9.55 20.59
N TYR A 173 -10.24 -8.95 19.48
CA TYR A 173 -9.33 -8.28 18.53
C TYR A 173 -8.59 -7.11 19.17
N CYS A 174 -9.28 -6.27 19.95
CA CYS A 174 -8.63 -5.18 20.70
C CYS A 174 -7.65 -5.69 21.77
N MET A 175 -7.99 -6.77 22.49
CA MET A 175 -7.07 -7.39 23.46
C MET A 175 -5.89 -8.09 22.78
N CYS A 176 -6.11 -8.74 21.63
CA CYS A 176 -5.05 -9.30 20.82
C CYS A 176 -4.10 -8.20 20.33
N LEU A 177 -4.62 -7.04 19.90
CA LEU A 177 -3.83 -5.87 19.54
C LEU A 177 -2.96 -5.38 20.72
N LYS A 178 -3.52 -5.37 21.94
CA LYS A 178 -2.78 -5.03 23.16
C LYS A 178 -1.68 -6.06 23.46
N SER A 179 -1.98 -7.36 23.36
CA SER A 179 -0.99 -8.43 23.55
C SER A 179 0.08 -8.48 22.45
N TRP A 180 -0.24 -8.03 21.24
CA TRP A 180 0.71 -7.87 20.13
C TRP A 180 1.74 -6.76 20.41
N TRP A 181 1.40 -5.81 21.28
CA TRP A 181 2.28 -4.71 21.68
C TRP A 181 3.18 -5.04 22.88
N THR A 182 2.81 -6.04 23.70
CA THR A 182 3.53 -6.44 24.92
C THR A 182 4.36 -7.73 24.76
N GLY A 183 4.54 -8.24 23.53
CA GLY A 183 5.52 -9.31 23.22
C GLY A 183 6.96 -8.86 23.46
N PRO A 184 7.95 -9.78 23.55
CA PRO A 184 9.03 -9.77 24.55
C PRO A 184 10.03 -8.62 24.36
N LEU A 185 9.63 -7.41 24.76
CA LEU A 185 10.50 -6.27 25.03
C LEU A 185 11.23 -6.40 26.38
N ASN A 186 11.01 -7.50 27.12
CA ASN A 186 11.64 -7.78 28.41
C ASN A 186 12.81 -8.77 28.33
N GLU A 187 13.22 -9.25 27.15
CA GLU A 187 14.38 -10.16 27.00
C GLU A 187 15.65 -9.46 26.45
N LEU A 188 15.61 -8.14 26.23
CA LEU A 188 16.79 -7.35 25.80
C LEU A 188 17.39 -6.46 26.91
N ASN A 189 16.88 -6.57 28.14
CA ASN A 189 17.44 -5.90 29.32
C ASN A 189 17.76 -6.93 30.43
N ASN A 190 18.60 -7.91 30.12
CA ASN A 190 19.44 -8.62 31.08
C ASN A 190 20.77 -9.00 30.41
#